data_AF-A0A2V6RJP5-F1
#
_entry.id   AF-A0A2V6RJP5-F1
#
_cell.length_a   1.000
_cell.length_b   1.000
_cell.length_c   1.000
_cell.angle_alpha   90.00
_cell.angle_beta   90.00
_cell.angle_gamma   90.00
#
_symmetry.space_group_name_H-M   'P 1'
#
loop_
_entity.id
_entity.type
_entity.pdbx_description
1 polymer ?
#
loop_
_entity_poly.entity_id
_entity_poly.type
_entity_poly.pdbx_seq_one_letter_code
_entity_poly.pdbx_strand_id
1 'polypeptide(L)' 'ATGGTLGAIVGALVGAGIPEERAKLYDKGIEEGGIVIGVIPRSDEDAAYFEREWSNAQGEQIYRPAWPSRR' A
#
# COMPACT_ATOMS: atom_id res chain seq x y z
N ALA A 1 -22.65 9.82 -11.41
CA ALA A 1 -22.62 8.99 -10.19
C ALA A 1 -21.40 9.39 -9.40
N THR A 2 -21.58 9.97 -8.22
CA THR A 2 -20.50 10.57 -7.44
C THR A 2 -20.02 9.57 -6.39
N GLY A 3 -18.84 8.98 -6.59
CA GLY A 3 -17.86 8.61 -5.55
C GLY A 3 -18.33 7.88 -4.29
N GLY A 4 -19.18 6.84 -4.40
CA GLY A 4 -19.67 6.07 -3.25
C GLY A 4 -18.64 5.16 -2.56
N THR A 5 -17.42 5.03 -3.08
CA THR A 5 -16.40 4.08 -2.62
C THR A 5 -15.19 4.73 -1.95
N LEU A 6 -14.93 6.03 -2.21
CA LEU A 6 -13.74 6.77 -1.75
C LEU A 6 -13.51 6.59 -0.22
N GLY A 7 -14.57 6.71 0.59
CA GLY A 7 -14.45 6.59 2.05
C GLY A 7 -14.24 5.15 2.54
N ALA A 8 -14.84 4.16 1.88
CA ALA A 8 -14.80 2.77 2.33
C ALA A 8 -13.43 2.12 2.04
N ILE A 9 -12.87 2.39 0.87
CA ILE A 9 -11.55 1.86 0.47
C ILE A 9 -10.46 2.52 1.31
N VAL A 10 -10.47 3.85 1.41
CA VAL A 10 -9.52 4.58 2.25
C VAL A 10 -9.59 4.10 3.70
N GLY A 11 -10.80 3.95 4.26
CA GLY A 11 -11.00 3.44 5.62
C GLY A 11 -10.45 2.02 5.82
N ALA A 12 -10.66 1.12 4.85
CA ALA A 12 -10.13 -0.24 4.89
C ALA A 12 -8.59 -0.28 4.84
N LEU A 13 -7.98 0.54 3.98
CA LEU A 13 -6.52 0.63 3.85
C LEU A 13 -5.89 1.19 5.13
N VAL A 14 -6.50 2.23 5.72
CA VAL A 14 -6.06 2.77 7.01
C VAL A 14 -6.19 1.74 8.13
N GLY A 15 -7.30 0.99 8.16
CA GLY A 15 -7.50 -0.12 9.10
C GLY A 15 -6.46 -1.24 8.94
N ALA A 16 -5.91 -1.43 7.73
CA ALA A 16 -4.84 -2.38 7.45
C ALA A 16 -3.43 -1.86 7.80
N GLY A 17 -3.31 -0.63 8.34
CA GLY A 17 -2.05 -0.04 8.77
C GLY A 17 -1.37 0.87 7.73
N ILE A 18 -2.05 1.21 6.64
CA ILE A 18 -1.53 2.14 5.63
C ILE A 18 -1.81 3.59 6.07
N PRO A 19 -0.84 4.53 6.01
CA PRO A 19 -1.09 5.93 6.35
C PRO A 19 -2.19 6.57 5.50
N GLU A 20 -3.01 7.45 6.07
CA GLU A 20 -4.16 8.04 5.36
C GLU A 20 -3.75 8.79 4.07
N GLU A 21 -2.62 9.48 4.08
CA GLU A 21 -2.08 10.15 2.88
C GLU A 21 -1.82 9.15 1.74
N ARG A 22 -1.26 7.98 2.07
CA ARG A 22 -1.03 6.89 1.11
C ARG A 22 -2.33 6.24 0.68
N ALA A 23 -3.26 6.03 1.59
CA ALA A 23 -4.57 5.47 1.29
C ALA A 23 -5.32 6.33 0.25
N LYS A 24 -5.24 7.67 0.34
CA LYS A 24 -5.79 8.59 -0.66
C LYS A 24 -5.09 8.51 -2.02
N LEU A 25 -3.77 8.29 -2.05
CA LEU A 25 -3.03 8.08 -3.31
C LEU A 25 -3.44 6.77 -3.99
N TYR A 26 -3.57 5.70 -3.21
CA TYR A 26 -3.99 4.39 -3.69
C TYR A 26 -5.43 4.34 -4.18
N ASP A 27 -6.32 5.04 -3.48
CA ASP A 27 -7.72 5.21 -3.87
C ASP A 27 -7.85 5.83 -5.26
N LYS A 28 -7.11 6.91 -5.55
CA LYS A 28 -7.02 7.47 -6.90
C LYS A 28 -6.50 6.46 -7.93
N GLY A 29 -5.41 5.77 -7.61
CA GLY A 29 -4.85 4.75 -8.50
C GLY A 29 -5.84 3.62 -8.81
N ILE A 30 -6.67 3.23 -7.84
CA ILE A 30 -7.74 2.23 -8.03
C ILE A 30 -8.86 2.79 -8.91
N GLU A 31 -9.28 4.04 -8.72
CA GLU A 31 -10.27 4.70 -9.60
C GLU A 31 -9.80 4.77 -11.06
N GLU A 32 -8.49 4.88 -11.27
CA GLU A 32 -7.84 4.87 -12.59
C GLU A 32 -7.66 3.45 -13.17
N GLY A 33 -8.10 2.41 -12.46
CA GLY A 33 -8.04 1.00 -12.89
C GLY A 33 -6.81 0.23 -12.41
N GLY A 34 -6.04 0.79 -11.48
CA GLY A 34 -4.90 0.16 -10.83
C GLY A 34 -5.29 -0.85 -9.75
N ILE A 35 -4.30 -1.62 -9.31
CA ILE A 35 -4.44 -2.65 -8.27
C ILE A 35 -3.44 -2.36 -7.15
N VAL A 36 -3.89 -2.43 -5.90
CA VAL A 36 -3.03 -2.33 -4.72
C VAL A 36 -2.72 -3.72 -4.21
N ILE A 37 -1.42 -3.99 -4.02
CA ILE A 37 -0.93 -5.26 -3.45
C ILE A 37 -0.13 -4.93 -2.20
N GLY A 38 -0.42 -5.64 -1.11
CA GLY A 38 0.29 -5.51 0.16
C GLY A 38 0.70 -6.87 0.70
N VAL A 39 1.89 -6.95 1.29
CA VAL A 39 2.39 -8.13 1.98
C VAL A 39 2.90 -7.74 3.35
N ILE A 40 2.77 -8.64 4.33
CA ILE A 40 3.39 -8.50 5.64
C ILE A 40 4.68 -9.33 5.62
N PRO A 41 5.86 -8.71 5.45
CA PRO A 41 7.12 -9.43 5.43
C PRO A 41 7.42 -10.03 6.81
N ARG A 42 8.09 -11.19 6.85
CA ARG A 42 8.42 -11.89 8.10
C ARG A 42 9.72 -11.38 8.74
N SER A 43 10.56 -10.72 7.95
CA SER A 43 11.87 -10.20 8.33
C SER A 43 12.19 -8.95 7.50
N ASP A 44 13.22 -8.21 7.93
CA ASP A 44 13.74 -7.06 7.17
C ASP A 44 14.30 -7.49 5.80
N GLU A 45 14.92 -8.68 5.74
CA GLU A 45 15.38 -9.30 4.49
C GLU A 45 14.23 -9.59 3.54
N ASP A 46 13.10 -10.14 4.03
CA ASP A 46 11.89 -10.34 3.22
C ASP A 46 11.36 -9.00 2.70
N ALA A 47 11.35 -7.95 3.54
CA ALA A 47 10.91 -6.61 3.14
C ALA A 47 11.80 -6.03 2.03
N ALA A 48 13.12 -6.15 2.16
CA ALA A 48 14.08 -5.72 1.15
C ALA A 48 13.96 -6.51 -0.15
N TYR A 49 13.67 -7.82 -0.06
CA TYR A 49 13.39 -8.66 -1.23
C TYR A 49 12.16 -8.16 -2.00
N PHE A 50 11.03 -7.94 -1.32
CA PHE A 50 9.81 -7.45 -1.97
C PHE A 50 9.98 -6.05 -2.57
N GLU A 51 10.67 -5.13 -1.88
CA GLU A 51 10.96 -3.81 -2.43
C GLU A 51 11.72 -3.89 -3.77
N ARG A 52 12.75 -4.75 -3.83
CA ARG A 52 13.53 -4.95 -5.06
C ARG A 52 12.71 -5.61 -6.16
N GLU A 53 12.00 -6.70 -5.84
CA GLU A 53 11.23 -7.44 -6.84
C GLU A 53 10.08 -6.61 -7.41
N TRP A 54 9.39 -5.82 -6.59
CA TRP A 54 8.34 -4.94 -7.07
C TRP A 54 8.90 -3.81 -7.94
N SER A 55 10.07 -3.27 -7.58
CA SER A 55 10.74 -2.26 -8.41
C SER A 55 11.13 -2.84 -9.78
N ASN A 56 11.67 -4.07 -9.80
CA ASN A 56 11.99 -4.80 -11.03
C ASN A 56 10.75 -5.10 -11.87
N ALA A 57 9.61 -5.37 -11.23
CA ALA A 57 8.33 -5.61 -11.89
C ALA A 57 7.62 -4.31 -12.35
N GLN A 58 8.29 -3.16 -12.26
CA GLN A 58 7.74 -1.84 -12.57
C GLN A 58 6.52 -1.46 -11.70
N GLY A 59 6.47 -1.95 -10.46
CA GLY A 59 5.48 -1.54 -9.49
C GLY A 59 5.56 -0.04 -9.21
N GLU A 60 4.41 0.62 -9.24
CA GLU A 60 4.29 2.04 -8.91
C GLU A 60 3.95 2.23 -7.43
N GLN A 61 4.32 3.38 -6.87
CA GLN A 61 3.99 3.76 -5.49
C GLN A 61 4.44 2.72 -4.42
N ILE A 62 5.55 2.02 -4.68
CA ILE A 62 6.15 1.05 -3.74
C ILE A 62 6.48 1.75 -2.43
N TYR A 63 5.98 1.19 -1.34
CA TYR A 63 6.14 1.75 0.00
C TYR A 63 6.50 0.66 0.99
N ARG A 64 7.68 0.80 1.62
CA ARG A 64 7.99 0.09 2.86
C ARG A 64 7.65 1.00 4.05
N PRO A 65 6.70 0.61 4.92
CA PRO A 65 6.56 1.29 6.20
C PRO A 65 7.81 1.03 7.05
N ALA A 66 8.35 2.08 7.68
CA ALA A 66 9.31 1.91 8.76
C ALA A 66 8.55 1.38 9.97
N TRP A 67 8.43 0.05 10.08
CA TRP A 67 7.86 -0.54 11.28
C TRP A 67 8.73 -0.13 12.48
N PRO A 68 8.16 0.41 13.56
CA PRO A 68 8.90 0.53 14.79
C PRO A 68 9.31 -0.89 15.17
N SER A 69 10.62 -1.14 15.26
CA SER A 69 11.17 -2.40 15.74
C SER A 69 10.39 -2.75 17.00
N ARG A 70 9.64 -3.86 16.96
CA ARG A 70 8.89 -4.33 18.12
C ARG A 70 9.94 -4.68 19.17
N ARG A 71 10.22 -3.73 20.06
CA ARG A 71 10.99 -3.97 21.29
C ARG A 71 10.18 -4.88 22.19
#